data_AF-A0A832M1F8-F1
#
_entry.id   AF-A0A832M1F8-F1
#
_cell.length_a   1.000
_cell.length_b   1.000
_cell.length_c   1.000
_cell.angle_alpha   90.00
_cell.angle_beta   90.00
_cell.angle_gamma   90.00
#
_symmetry.space_group_name_H-M   'P 1'
#
loop_
_entity.id
_entity.type
_entity.pdbx_description
1 polymer ?
#
loop_
_entity_poly.entity_id
_entity_poly.type
_entity_poly.pdbx_seq_one_letter_code
_entity_poly.pdbx_strand_id
1 'polypeptide(L)'
;MKIKVNSKVWLRLRRQAKVWQSGALPGIAVMGCVAIARLSGALQPLEWNAFDALLRSRPMERSDPRVVIVGINEDDIRAVGTYPIPDQNLARLLKAIQTYQPRSIGLDLFRDVTVGRSRVELSRVLKQSPNLVGIESALSDASDYRVNPPPELPREQIGFVDTLPDPDGKLRRSLLAFKAKQVVHFAFSIRLAALYL
;
A
#
# COMPACT_ATOMS: atom_id res chain seq x y z
N MET A 1 -22.95 42.33 54.18
CA MET A 1 -22.27 42.90 52.99
C MET A 1 -23.01 42.45 51.74
N LYS A 2 -23.88 43.29 51.14
CA LYS A 2 -24.67 42.93 49.94
C LYS A 2 -23.89 43.32 48.68
N ILE A 3 -23.44 42.33 47.91
CA ILE A 3 -22.75 42.55 46.63
C ILE A 3 -23.77 43.13 45.64
N LYS A 4 -23.71 44.44 45.37
CA LYS A 4 -24.50 45.10 44.32
C LYS A 4 -23.92 44.70 42.96
N VAL A 5 -24.46 43.65 42.36
CA VAL A 5 -24.11 43.27 40.99
C VAL A 5 -24.64 44.35 40.04
N ASN A 6 -23.75 44.95 39.25
CA ASN A 6 -24.05 46.06 38.35
C ASN A 6 -25.00 45.61 37.22
N SER A 7 -26.22 46.13 37.19
CA SER A 7 -27.29 45.73 36.26
C SER A 7 -26.91 45.90 34.79
N LYS A 8 -26.03 46.87 34.46
CA LYS A 8 -25.50 47.06 33.11
C LYS A 8 -24.59 45.90 32.66
N VAL A 9 -23.84 45.30 33.58
CA VAL A 9 -22.99 44.13 33.30
C VAL A 9 -23.86 42.89 33.05
N TRP A 10 -24.91 42.70 33.85
CA TRP A 10 -25.88 41.61 33.67
C TRP A 10 -26.63 41.70 32.33
N LEU A 11 -27.02 42.90 31.92
CA LEU A 11 -27.67 43.14 30.63
C LEU A 11 -26.71 42.89 29.45
N ARG A 12 -25.43 43.25 29.57
CA ARG A 12 -24.40 42.93 28.55
C ARG A 12 -24.16 41.42 28.46
N LEU A 13 -24.06 40.72 29.59
CA LEU A 13 -23.88 39.26 29.63
C LEU A 13 -25.08 38.54 29.02
N ARG A 14 -26.32 38.95 29.32
CA ARG A 14 -27.52 38.40 28.67
C ARG A 14 -27.56 38.69 27.17
N ARG A 15 -27.16 39.89 26.74
CA ARG A 15 -27.12 40.25 25.31
C ARG A 15 -26.06 39.45 24.56
N GLN A 16 -24.87 39.28 25.14
CA GLN A 16 -23.84 38.41 24.58
C GLN A 16 -24.29 36.95 24.56
N ALA A 17 -24.82 36.41 25.65
CA ALA A 17 -25.37 35.06 25.68
C ALA A 17 -26.44 34.84 24.60
N LYS A 18 -27.30 35.82 24.34
CA LYS A 18 -28.31 35.77 23.27
C LYS A 18 -27.69 35.79 21.87
N VAL A 19 -26.62 36.55 21.64
CA VAL A 19 -25.86 36.57 20.37
C VAL A 19 -25.11 35.24 20.17
N TRP A 20 -24.47 34.73 21.22
CA TRP A 20 -23.83 33.41 21.22
C TRP A 20 -24.86 32.29 20.99
N GLN A 21 -26.04 32.34 21.60
CA GLN A 21 -27.12 31.39 21.33
C GLN A 21 -27.66 31.49 19.89
N SER A 22 -27.74 32.70 19.33
CA SER A 22 -28.22 32.92 17.96
C SER A 22 -27.25 32.37 16.90
N GLY A 23 -25.94 32.40 17.16
CA GLY A 23 -24.91 31.90 16.25
C GLY A 23 -24.43 30.47 16.53
N ALA A 24 -24.40 30.04 17.80
CA ALA A 24 -23.90 28.72 18.18
C ALA A 24 -24.89 27.60 17.82
N LEU A 25 -26.20 27.84 17.95
CA LEU A 25 -27.22 26.83 17.60
C LEU A 25 -27.15 26.40 16.12
N PRO A 26 -27.16 27.31 15.12
CA PRO A 26 -27.01 26.91 13.73
C PRO A 26 -25.63 26.31 13.44
N GLY A 27 -24.57 26.80 14.09
CA GLY A 27 -23.23 26.20 13.96
C GLY A 27 -23.17 24.75 14.43
N ILE A 28 -23.73 24.47 15.61
CA ILE A 28 -23.84 23.10 16.16
C ILE A 28 -24.71 22.23 15.26
N ALA A 29 -25.82 22.77 14.73
CA ALA A 29 -26.67 22.03 13.80
C ALA A 29 -25.90 21.63 12.52
N VAL A 30 -25.18 22.57 11.90
CA VAL A 30 -24.35 22.28 10.72
C VAL A 30 -23.25 21.28 11.03
N MET A 31 -22.52 21.45 12.14
CA MET A 31 -21.51 20.49 12.58
C MET A 31 -22.11 19.10 12.78
N GLY A 32 -23.29 19.02 13.41
CA GLY A 32 -24.04 17.78 13.59
C GLY A 32 -24.43 17.13 12.27
N CYS A 33 -25.00 17.89 11.33
CA CYS A 33 -25.34 17.39 10.00
C CYS A 33 -24.12 16.87 9.24
N VAL A 34 -23.00 17.60 9.25
CA VAL A 34 -21.75 17.17 8.61
C VAL A 34 -21.21 15.92 9.27
N ALA A 35 -21.22 15.85 10.61
CA ALA A 35 -20.78 14.67 11.34
C ALA A 35 -21.63 13.45 10.99
N ILE A 36 -22.96 13.59 10.93
CA ILE A 36 -23.88 12.51 10.53
C ILE A 36 -23.60 12.07 9.08
N ALA A 37 -23.50 13.02 8.15
CA ALA A 37 -23.23 12.73 6.74
C ALA A 37 -21.86 12.05 6.53
N ARG A 38 -20.87 12.38 7.38
CA ARG A 38 -19.56 11.75 7.35
C ARG A 38 -19.59 10.34 7.93
N LEU A 39 -20.25 10.16 9.08
CA LEU A 39 -20.38 8.85 9.73
C LEU A 39 -21.22 7.86 8.90
N SER A 40 -22.18 8.34 8.11
CA SER A 40 -22.95 7.52 7.18
C SER A 40 -22.22 7.21 5.86
N GLY A 41 -21.06 7.84 5.61
CA GLY A 41 -20.32 7.71 4.35
C GLY A 41 -20.88 8.54 3.19
N ALA A 42 -21.92 9.35 3.39
CA ALA A 42 -22.51 10.17 2.33
C ALA A 42 -21.52 11.18 1.71
N LEU A 43 -20.51 11.61 2.47
CA LEU A 43 -19.45 12.51 2.00
C LEU A 43 -18.27 11.79 1.32
N GLN A 44 -18.22 10.45 1.37
CA GLN A 44 -17.07 9.66 0.90
C GLN A 44 -16.70 9.91 -0.57
N PRO A 45 -17.65 10.02 -1.54
CA PRO A 45 -17.29 10.31 -2.92
C PRO A 45 -16.60 11.68 -3.08
N LEU A 46 -17.04 12.69 -2.31
CA LEU A 46 -16.44 14.01 -2.34
C LEU A 46 -15.04 14.00 -1.72
N GLU A 47 -14.86 13.29 -0.60
CA GLU A 47 -13.57 13.09 0.04
C GLU A 47 -12.56 12.41 -0.90
N TRP A 48 -12.98 11.34 -1.59
CA TRP A 48 -12.15 10.67 -2.60
C TRP A 48 -11.78 11.57 -3.77
N ASN A 49 -12.72 12.34 -4.31
CA ASN A 49 -12.43 13.26 -5.41
C ASN A 49 -11.45 14.35 -5.00
N ALA A 50 -11.62 14.92 -3.80
CA ALA A 50 -10.70 15.91 -3.25
C ALA A 50 -9.30 15.33 -3.04
N PHE A 51 -9.20 14.11 -2.51
CA PHE A 51 -7.94 13.40 -2.33
C PHE A 51 -7.25 13.12 -3.67
N ASP A 52 -7.98 12.57 -4.65
CA ASP A 52 -7.47 12.28 -6.00
C ASP A 52 -6.98 13.56 -6.70
N ALA A 53 -7.70 14.69 -6.53
CA ALA A 53 -7.29 15.98 -7.05
C ALA A 53 -5.99 16.48 -6.39
N LEU A 54 -5.88 16.36 -5.06
CA LEU A 54 -4.68 16.74 -4.33
C LEU A 54 -3.47 15.89 -4.74
N LEU A 55 -3.63 14.58 -4.90
CA LEU A 55 -2.57 13.69 -5.38
C LEU A 55 -2.09 14.08 -6.78
N ARG A 56 -3.02 14.36 -7.70
CA ARG A 56 -2.68 14.80 -9.08
C ARG A 56 -2.03 16.18 -9.13
N SER A 57 -2.28 17.04 -8.14
CA SER A 57 -1.66 18.36 -8.06
C SER A 57 -0.20 18.33 -7.57
N ARG A 58 0.31 17.17 -7.11
CA ARG A 58 1.69 17.04 -6.67
C ARG A 58 2.64 17.21 -7.86
N PRO A 59 3.80 17.88 -7.66
CA PRO A 59 4.83 17.92 -8.68
C PRO A 59 5.33 16.51 -8.97
N MET A 60 5.79 16.29 -10.21
CA MET A 60 6.37 15.02 -10.61
C MET A 60 7.63 14.72 -9.79
N GLU A 61 7.65 13.56 -9.14
CA GLU A 61 8.80 13.10 -8.37
C GLU A 61 9.92 12.66 -9.31
N ARG A 62 11.16 13.04 -8.99
CA ARG A 62 12.32 12.63 -9.79
C ARG A 62 12.65 11.18 -9.49
N SER A 63 13.01 10.43 -10.53
CA SER A 63 13.49 9.05 -10.37
C SER A 63 14.76 9.03 -9.51
N ASP A 64 14.77 8.13 -8.52
CA ASP A 64 15.94 7.91 -7.67
C ASP A 64 16.99 7.10 -8.44
N PRO A 65 18.22 7.61 -8.66
CA PRO A 65 19.23 6.90 -9.42
C PRO A 65 19.72 5.60 -8.74
N ARG A 66 19.38 5.38 -7.47
CA ARG A 66 19.74 4.16 -6.72
C ARG A 66 18.79 2.99 -7.00
N VAL A 67 17.66 3.24 -7.64
CA VAL A 67 16.63 2.24 -7.90
C VAL A 67 16.60 1.93 -9.40
N VAL A 68 16.76 0.65 -9.74
CA VAL A 68 16.69 0.16 -11.12
C VAL A 68 15.52 -0.80 -11.25
N ILE A 69 14.67 -0.57 -12.26
CA ILE A 69 13.57 -1.46 -12.61
C ILE A 69 13.99 -2.27 -13.83
N VAL A 70 14.01 -3.60 -13.67
CA VAL A 70 14.23 -4.53 -14.78
C VAL A 70 12.87 -5.08 -15.19
N GLY A 71 12.28 -4.49 -16.23
CA GLY A 71 11.02 -4.94 -16.80
C GLY A 71 11.21 -6.09 -17.80
N ILE A 72 10.19 -6.93 -17.94
CA ILE A 72 10.06 -7.87 -19.05
C ILE A 72 8.96 -7.33 -19.95
N ASN A 73 9.30 -6.96 -21.18
CA ASN A 73 8.35 -6.44 -22.15
C ASN A 73 8.00 -7.50 -23.22
N GLU A 74 7.17 -7.10 -24.19
CA GLU A 74 6.71 -7.98 -25.26
C GLU A 74 7.84 -8.41 -26.21
N ASP A 75 8.84 -7.56 -26.46
CA ASP A 75 10.01 -7.92 -27.26
C ASP A 75 10.84 -9.00 -26.58
N ASP A 76 11.02 -8.90 -25.25
CA ASP A 76 11.72 -9.91 -24.45
C ASP A 76 10.99 -11.25 -24.50
N ILE A 77 9.66 -11.24 -24.38
CA ILE A 77 8.81 -12.44 -24.44
C ILE A 77 8.94 -13.10 -25.82
N ARG A 78 8.87 -12.33 -26.90
CA ARG A 78 9.06 -12.84 -28.26
C ARG A 78 10.47 -13.42 -28.47
N ALA A 79 11.50 -12.75 -27.97
CA ALA A 79 12.88 -13.20 -28.09
C ALA A 79 13.12 -14.54 -27.35
N VAL A 80 12.48 -14.72 -26.19
CA VAL A 80 12.53 -15.98 -25.44
C VAL A 80 11.62 -17.05 -26.05
N GLY A 81 10.53 -16.65 -26.71
CA GLY A 81 9.58 -17.51 -27.41
C GLY A 81 8.54 -18.19 -26.51
N THR A 82 8.45 -17.80 -25.23
CA THR A 82 7.45 -18.35 -24.30
C THR A 82 7.20 -17.42 -23.11
N TYR A 83 6.02 -17.56 -22.51
CA TYR A 83 5.63 -16.90 -21.27
C TYR A 83 4.88 -17.89 -20.37
N PRO A 84 5.14 -17.92 -19.04
CA PRO A 84 6.11 -17.12 -18.30
C PRO A 84 7.58 -17.37 -18.66
N ILE A 85 8.45 -16.39 -18.39
CA ILE A 85 9.90 -16.52 -18.66
C ILE A 85 10.48 -17.73 -17.90
N PRO A 86 11.19 -18.67 -18.57
CA PRO A 86 11.73 -19.87 -17.94
C PRO A 86 12.69 -19.61 -16.77
N ASP A 87 12.70 -20.53 -15.80
CA ASP A 87 13.49 -20.41 -14.56
C ASP A 87 15.00 -20.29 -14.82
N GLN A 88 15.51 -20.92 -15.88
CA GLN A 88 16.92 -20.81 -16.27
C GLN A 88 17.31 -19.39 -16.68
N ASN A 89 16.41 -18.68 -17.39
CA ASN A 89 16.64 -17.32 -17.83
C ASN A 89 16.59 -16.37 -16.63
N LEU A 90 15.61 -16.57 -15.74
CA LEU A 90 15.50 -15.80 -14.50
C LEU A 90 16.73 -16.01 -13.59
N ALA A 91 17.21 -17.25 -13.46
CA ALA A 91 18.42 -17.54 -12.70
C ALA A 91 19.66 -16.83 -13.27
N ARG A 92 19.80 -16.78 -14.60
CA ARG A 92 20.89 -16.06 -15.28
C ARG A 92 20.79 -14.55 -15.03
N LEU A 93 19.58 -13.99 -15.14
CA LEU A 93 19.33 -12.58 -14.85
C LEU A 93 19.69 -12.23 -13.41
N LEU A 94 19.22 -13.00 -12.43
CA LEU A 94 19.50 -12.76 -11.02
C LEU A 94 21.00 -12.87 -10.71
N LYS A 95 21.71 -13.86 -11.29
CA LYS A 95 23.17 -13.95 -11.17
C LYS A 95 23.87 -12.71 -11.72
N ALA A 96 23.45 -12.22 -12.88
CA ALA A 96 24.02 -11.01 -13.49
C ALA A 96 23.75 -9.77 -12.63
N ILE A 97 22.54 -9.62 -12.08
CA ILE A 97 22.21 -8.52 -11.17
C ILE A 97 23.07 -8.59 -9.90
N GLN A 98 23.27 -9.79 -9.34
CA GLN A 98 24.07 -9.97 -8.12
C GLN A 98 25.54 -9.57 -8.30
N THR A 99 26.11 -9.59 -9.52
CA THR A 99 27.51 -9.14 -9.72
C THR A 99 27.70 -7.65 -9.46
N TYR A 100 26.62 -6.86 -9.49
CA TYR A 100 26.63 -5.43 -9.15
C TYR A 100 26.44 -5.17 -7.65
N GLN A 101 26.38 -6.22 -6.82
CA GLN A 101 26.25 -6.13 -5.35
C GLN A 101 25.09 -5.22 -4.89
N PRO A 102 23.84 -5.44 -5.37
CA PRO A 102 22.71 -4.62 -4.96
C PRO A 102 22.41 -4.80 -3.47
N ARG A 103 22.02 -3.71 -2.80
CA ARG A 103 21.63 -3.74 -1.39
C ARG A 103 20.40 -4.63 -1.15
N SER A 104 19.44 -4.61 -2.07
CA SER A 104 18.23 -5.43 -2.03
C SER A 104 17.71 -5.69 -3.45
N ILE A 105 17.09 -6.85 -3.68
CA ILE A 105 16.46 -7.25 -4.93
C ILE A 105 15.00 -7.61 -4.65
N GLY A 106 14.08 -6.96 -5.35
CA GLY A 106 12.67 -7.35 -5.36
C GLY A 106 12.34 -8.18 -6.59
N LEU A 107 11.83 -9.39 -6.41
CA LEU A 107 11.35 -10.25 -7.49
C LEU A 107 9.82 -10.26 -7.51
N ASP A 108 9.23 -9.32 -8.24
CA ASP A 108 7.78 -9.20 -8.45
C ASP A 108 7.31 -10.11 -9.60
N LEU A 109 7.59 -11.41 -9.47
CA LEU A 109 7.13 -12.46 -10.38
C LEU A 109 6.68 -13.68 -9.58
N PHE A 110 5.48 -14.17 -9.84
CA PHE A 110 4.99 -15.42 -9.26
C PHE A 110 5.86 -16.60 -9.72
N ARG A 111 6.42 -17.32 -8.75
CA ARG A 111 7.33 -18.46 -8.96
C ARG A 111 7.06 -19.59 -7.96
N ASP A 112 5.80 -19.91 -7.73
CA ASP A 112 5.33 -21.03 -6.91
C ASP A 112 5.62 -22.40 -7.57
N VAL A 113 5.53 -22.46 -8.91
CA VAL A 113 5.78 -23.66 -9.71
C VAL A 113 7.00 -23.53 -10.62
N THR A 114 7.56 -24.67 -11.05
CA THR A 114 8.65 -24.74 -12.02
C THR A 114 8.19 -24.23 -13.39
N VAL A 115 8.97 -23.33 -13.99
CA VAL A 115 8.74 -22.83 -15.35
C VAL A 115 9.87 -23.25 -16.27
N GLY A 116 9.54 -24.02 -17.30
CA GLY A 116 10.51 -24.57 -18.26
C GLY A 116 11.07 -25.92 -17.83
N ARG A 117 12.28 -26.26 -18.31
CA ARG A 117 12.84 -27.62 -18.20
C ARG A 117 13.48 -27.93 -16.84
N SER A 118 13.99 -26.93 -16.13
CA SER A 118 14.70 -27.13 -14.86
C SER A 118 14.68 -25.88 -13.98
N ARG A 119 14.38 -26.08 -12.70
CA ARG A 119 14.40 -25.07 -11.63
C ARG A 119 15.70 -25.05 -10.82
N VAL A 120 16.56 -26.05 -10.98
CA VAL A 120 17.73 -26.30 -10.11
C VAL A 120 18.62 -25.07 -9.93
N GLU A 121 18.92 -24.36 -11.02
CA GLU A 121 19.75 -23.15 -10.98
C GLU A 121 19.04 -21.99 -10.28
N LEU A 122 17.74 -21.79 -10.54
CA LEU A 122 16.96 -20.76 -9.86
C LEU A 122 16.86 -21.05 -8.38
N SER A 123 16.58 -22.30 -8.00
CA SER A 123 16.53 -22.73 -6.61
C SER A 123 17.85 -22.43 -5.88
N ARG A 124 19.00 -22.69 -6.52
CA ARG A 124 20.31 -22.38 -5.93
C ARG A 124 20.48 -20.88 -5.72
N VAL A 125 20.17 -20.07 -6.74
CA VAL A 125 20.29 -18.61 -6.67
C VAL A 125 19.40 -18.03 -5.57
N LEU A 126 18.13 -18.46 -5.50
CA LEU A 126 17.19 -17.99 -4.48
C LEU A 126 17.69 -18.33 -3.06
N LYS A 127 18.14 -19.57 -2.82
CA LYS A 127 18.69 -19.99 -1.51
C LYS A 127 19.95 -19.23 -1.11
N GLN A 128 20.75 -18.78 -2.08
CA GLN A 128 22.03 -18.09 -1.84
C GLN A 128 21.89 -16.56 -1.81
N SER A 129 20.70 -16.01 -1.99
CA SER A 129 20.47 -14.56 -2.10
C SER A 129 19.74 -14.02 -0.86
N PRO A 130 20.44 -13.70 0.24
CA PRO A 130 19.80 -13.16 1.45
C PRO A 130 19.24 -11.73 1.26
N ASN A 131 19.68 -11.03 0.20
CA ASN A 131 19.23 -9.70 -0.19
C ASN A 131 18.02 -9.72 -1.14
N LEU A 132 17.41 -10.88 -1.40
CA LEU A 132 16.27 -11.00 -2.32
C LEU A 132 14.94 -11.12 -1.58
N VAL A 133 13.89 -10.46 -2.07
CA VAL A 133 12.52 -10.63 -1.61
C VAL A 133 11.66 -11.14 -2.77
N GLY A 134 10.91 -12.20 -2.56
CA GLY A 134 9.92 -12.72 -3.50
C GLY A 134 8.49 -12.37 -3.10
N ILE A 135 7.56 -12.66 -4.00
CA ILE A 135 6.14 -12.33 -3.81
C ILE A 135 5.26 -13.55 -3.55
N GLU A 136 4.11 -13.29 -2.93
CA GLU A 136 2.98 -14.21 -2.82
C GLU A 136 1.65 -13.46 -3.02
N SER A 137 0.57 -14.20 -3.24
CA SER A 137 -0.80 -13.71 -3.15
C SER A 137 -1.50 -14.47 -2.02
N ALA A 138 -1.89 -13.78 -0.95
CA ALA A 138 -2.21 -14.40 0.33
C ALA A 138 -3.45 -13.85 1.04
N LEU A 139 -4.04 -12.75 0.56
CA LEU A 139 -5.17 -12.09 1.22
C LEU A 139 -6.50 -12.79 0.94
N SER A 140 -6.67 -13.38 -0.26
CA SER A 140 -7.90 -14.08 -0.62
C SER A 140 -8.02 -15.41 0.11
N ASP A 141 -9.16 -15.67 0.74
CA ASP A 141 -9.50 -16.98 1.29
C ASP A 141 -9.96 -17.97 0.21
N ALA A 142 -10.34 -17.47 -0.97
CA ALA A 142 -10.62 -18.31 -2.14
C ALA A 142 -9.32 -18.80 -2.77
N SER A 143 -9.20 -20.13 -2.90
CA SER A 143 -8.01 -20.82 -3.42
C SER A 143 -7.53 -20.28 -4.76
N ASP A 144 -8.45 -19.85 -5.62
CA ASP A 144 -8.17 -19.53 -7.02
C ASP A 144 -7.34 -18.26 -7.22
N TYR A 145 -7.24 -17.44 -6.18
CA TYR A 145 -6.46 -16.20 -6.19
C TYR A 145 -5.24 -16.25 -5.27
N ARG A 146 -5.02 -17.38 -4.58
CA ARG A 146 -3.83 -17.58 -3.74
C ARG A 146 -2.70 -18.14 -4.59
N VAL A 147 -1.54 -17.52 -4.48
CA VAL A 147 -0.32 -17.99 -5.13
C VAL A 147 0.73 -18.12 -4.07
N ASN A 148 1.29 -19.32 -3.94
CA ASN A 148 2.31 -19.59 -2.93
C ASN A 148 3.60 -18.83 -3.26
N PRO A 149 4.44 -18.54 -2.26
CA PRO A 149 5.76 -18.00 -2.53
C PRO A 149 6.66 -19.04 -3.21
N PRO A 150 7.81 -18.61 -3.77
CA PRO A 150 8.87 -19.53 -4.18
C PRO A 150 9.30 -20.41 -3.00
N PRO A 151 9.24 -21.75 -3.10
CA PRO A 151 9.52 -22.67 -1.99
C PRO A 151 10.93 -22.58 -1.43
N GLU A 152 11.86 -21.95 -2.15
CA GLU A 152 13.24 -21.77 -1.73
C GLU A 152 13.48 -20.60 -0.80
N LEU A 153 12.56 -19.63 -0.77
CA LEU A 153 12.72 -18.43 0.02
C LEU A 153 12.13 -18.62 1.43
N PRO A 154 12.85 -18.22 2.49
CA PRO A 154 12.33 -18.22 3.84
C PRO A 154 11.27 -17.12 3.99
N ARG A 155 10.44 -17.24 5.03
CA ARG A 155 9.25 -16.40 5.22
C ARG A 155 9.58 -14.91 5.36
N GLU A 156 10.75 -14.60 5.87
CA GLU A 156 11.27 -13.25 6.07
C GLU A 156 11.56 -12.54 4.75
N GLN A 157 11.83 -13.32 3.69
CA GLN A 157 12.09 -12.85 2.33
C GLN A 157 10.85 -12.91 1.43
N ILE A 158 9.66 -13.09 2.02
CA ILE A 158 8.39 -13.11 1.29
C ILE A 158 7.55 -11.92 1.71
N GLY A 159 7.01 -11.21 0.72
CA GLY A 159 5.97 -10.22 0.93
C GLY A 159 4.81 -10.38 -0.05
N PHE A 160 3.59 -10.07 0.40
CA PHE A 160 2.41 -10.21 -0.44
C PHE A 160 2.23 -9.00 -1.38
N VAL A 161 1.55 -9.23 -2.51
CA VAL A 161 1.21 -8.18 -3.50
C VAL A 161 -0.28 -7.93 -3.65
N ASP A 162 -1.11 -8.57 -2.82
CA ASP A 162 -2.56 -8.35 -2.80
C ASP A 162 -2.93 -6.87 -2.60
N THR A 163 -3.88 -6.42 -3.41
CA THR A 163 -4.44 -5.06 -3.36
C THR A 163 -5.90 -5.09 -2.94
N LEU A 164 -6.33 -4.08 -2.19
CA LEU A 164 -7.74 -3.86 -1.86
C LEU A 164 -8.24 -2.60 -2.54
N PRO A 165 -8.83 -2.70 -3.75
CA PRO A 165 -9.44 -1.55 -4.39
C PRO A 165 -10.59 -1.02 -3.53
N ASP A 166 -10.82 0.29 -3.61
CA ASP A 166 -11.99 0.93 -3.05
C ASP A 166 -13.26 0.53 -3.85
N PRO A 167 -14.48 0.77 -3.32
CA PRO A 167 -15.73 0.48 -4.02
C PRO A 167 -15.88 1.05 -5.44
N ASP A 168 -15.13 2.11 -5.78
CA ASP A 168 -15.08 2.68 -7.13
C ASP A 168 -14.00 2.05 -8.03
N GLY A 169 -13.36 0.97 -7.58
CA GLY A 169 -12.33 0.21 -8.29
C GLY A 169 -10.93 0.82 -8.24
N LYS A 170 -10.76 2.00 -7.63
CA LYS A 170 -9.44 2.66 -7.56
C LYS A 170 -8.65 2.17 -6.36
N LEU A 171 -7.33 2.10 -6.53
CA LEU A 171 -6.41 1.75 -5.45
C LEU A 171 -5.86 3.01 -4.78
N ARG A 172 -6.41 3.36 -3.60
CA ARG A 172 -5.91 4.49 -2.78
C ARG A 172 -5.17 4.05 -1.52
N ARG A 173 -5.34 2.79 -1.12
CA ARG A 173 -4.83 2.22 0.12
C ARG A 173 -3.85 1.10 -0.22
N SER A 174 -2.67 1.12 0.38
CA SER A 174 -1.75 0.00 0.38
C SER A 174 -1.89 -0.76 1.69
N LEU A 175 -2.14 -2.06 1.62
CA LEU A 175 -1.97 -2.92 2.78
C LEU A 175 -0.48 -2.98 3.13
N LEU A 176 -0.16 -2.88 4.42
CA LEU A 176 1.23 -2.96 4.92
C LEU A 176 1.51 -4.32 5.54
N ALA A 177 0.51 -4.84 6.26
CA ALA A 177 0.53 -6.16 6.84
C ALA A 177 -0.91 -6.64 7.08
N PHE A 178 -1.09 -7.96 7.15
CA PHE A 178 -2.30 -8.57 7.69
C PHE A 178 -1.93 -9.85 8.44
N LYS A 179 -2.85 -10.35 9.28
CA LYS A 179 -2.65 -11.58 10.04
C LYS A 179 -3.64 -12.64 9.57
N ALA A 180 -3.13 -13.79 9.15
CA ALA A 180 -3.93 -14.94 8.74
C ALA A 180 -3.43 -16.20 9.45
N LYS A 181 -4.33 -16.97 10.08
CA LYS A 181 -4.00 -18.24 10.78
C LYS A 181 -2.77 -18.13 11.71
N GLN A 182 -2.70 -17.05 12.50
CA GLN A 182 -1.58 -16.71 13.40
C GLN A 182 -0.25 -16.30 12.74
N VAL A 183 -0.16 -16.31 11.40
CA VAL A 183 0.99 -15.81 10.65
C VAL A 183 0.76 -14.35 10.28
N VAL A 184 1.78 -13.51 10.47
CA VAL A 184 1.77 -12.13 9.97
C VAL A 184 2.39 -12.11 8.58
N HIS A 185 1.63 -11.57 7.64
CA HIS A 185 2.04 -11.34 6.27
C HIS A 185 2.38 -9.85 6.15
N PHE A 186 3.55 -9.54 5.56
CA PHE A 186 3.95 -8.15 5.29
C PHE A 186 3.91 -7.90 3.79
N ALA A 187 3.58 -6.68 3.40
CA ALA A 187 3.54 -6.30 2.00
C ALA A 187 4.94 -6.39 1.38
N PHE A 188 5.00 -6.74 0.10
CA PHE A 188 6.24 -6.81 -0.66
C PHE A 188 7.07 -5.52 -0.56
N SER A 189 6.40 -4.37 -0.68
CA SER A 189 7.03 -3.04 -0.55
C SER A 189 7.67 -2.84 0.84
N ILE A 190 7.02 -3.29 1.91
CA ILE A 190 7.57 -3.19 3.28
C ILE A 190 8.76 -4.12 3.47
N ARG A 191 8.70 -5.36 2.97
CA ARG A 191 9.83 -6.29 3.02
C ARG A 191 11.05 -5.75 2.29
N LEU A 192 10.84 -5.23 1.09
CA LEU A 192 11.91 -4.67 0.27
C LEU A 192 12.50 -3.42 0.93
N ALA A 193 11.67 -2.51 1.43
CA ALA A 193 12.13 -1.32 2.15
C ALA A 193 12.90 -1.67 3.43
N ALA A 194 12.43 -2.64 4.22
CA ALA A 194 13.11 -3.09 5.43
C ALA A 194 14.47 -3.75 5.15
N LEU A 195 14.60 -4.41 4.00
CA LEU A 195 15.87 -5.00 3.56
C LEU A 195 16.83 -3.94 3.00
N TYR A 196 16.30 -2.88 2.39
CA TYR A 196 17.08 -1.78 1.84
C TYR A 196 17.53 -0.74 2.87
N LEU A 197 16.82 -0.53 3.98
CA LEU A 197 17.11 0.54 4.96
C LEU A 197 18.14 0.10 6.01
#